data_AF-A0A1I8QAG8-F1
#
_entry.id   AF-A0A1I8QAG8-F1
#
_cell.length_a   1.000
_cell.length_b   1.000
_cell.length_c   1.000
_cell.angle_alpha   90.00
_cell.angle_beta   90.00
_cell.angle_gamma   90.00
#
_symmetry.space_group_name_H-M   'P 1'
#
loop_
_entity.id
_entity.type
_entity.pdbx_description
1 polymer ?
#
loop_
_entity_poly.entity_id
_entity_poly.type
_entity_poly.pdbx_seq_one_letter_code
_entity_poly.pdbx_strand_id
1 'polypeptide(L)'
;MNPVILYAFLVLLIWCQAYAGKFYTTQDRTKLYYIESDKKFNWYEAQRQCSMQNMSLITLDSAKRSQQFTRLCVAEFYYNFPNSWIGGHGKRDGTYAWISTGYNFNYNRWQKHQPSGEGEGKCVIILSNTHEWASEDCSQLRGFVCESLPILWETSRAMDKLKSTLETQKEEVESISNKTLHITKHLQMKDKEIEELNKTYESNKKKLIEFECQKGSYQSTEEKIRNTETEIDRLQNSNKDQSRLLQALQVEIDRLTKVQELEKKTGNKEFDEIMAFVKEALEKQKHLL
;
A
#
# COMPACT_ATOMS: atom_id res chain seq x y z
N MET A 1 -13.30 -49.06 4.95
CA MET A 1 -12.95 -49.35 3.54
C MET A 1 -12.21 -50.69 3.52
N ASN A 2 -12.66 -51.67 2.73
CA ASN A 2 -12.08 -53.02 2.77
C ASN A 2 -10.63 -52.99 2.22
N PRO A 3 -9.62 -53.46 2.98
CA PRO A 3 -8.22 -53.41 2.56
C PRO A 3 -7.98 -54.19 1.26
N VAL A 4 -8.70 -55.29 1.01
CA VAL A 4 -8.61 -56.05 -0.24
C VAL A 4 -9.06 -55.23 -1.44
N ILE A 5 -10.11 -54.42 -1.27
CA ILE A 5 -10.60 -53.51 -2.31
C ILE A 5 -9.58 -52.40 -2.58
N LEU A 6 -8.96 -51.83 -1.52
CA LEU A 6 -7.90 -50.83 -1.67
C LEU A 6 -6.67 -51.41 -2.40
N TYR A 7 -6.24 -52.64 -2.05
CA TYR A 7 -5.15 -53.33 -2.75
C TYR A 7 -5.50 -53.62 -4.21
N ALA A 8 -6.71 -54.06 -4.51
CA ALA A 8 -7.16 -54.28 -5.89
C ALA A 8 -7.17 -52.97 -6.69
N PHE A 9 -7.64 -51.85 -6.13
CA PHE A 9 -7.57 -50.55 -6.77
C PHE A 9 -6.14 -50.07 -6.98
N LEU A 10 -5.25 -50.23 -6.00
CA LEU A 10 -3.84 -49.86 -6.15
C LEU A 10 -3.14 -50.70 -7.22
N VAL A 11 -3.39 -52.01 -7.27
CA VAL A 11 -2.86 -52.89 -8.32
C VAL A 11 -3.42 -52.51 -9.69
N LEU A 12 -4.71 -52.20 -9.79
CA LEU A 12 -5.34 -51.74 -11.04
C LEU A 12 -4.80 -50.38 -11.47
N LEU A 13 -4.54 -49.44 -10.55
CA LEU A 13 -3.95 -48.15 -10.86
C LEU A 13 -2.48 -48.30 -11.31
N ILE A 14 -1.70 -49.14 -10.64
CA ILE A 14 -0.31 -49.44 -11.02
C ILE A 14 -0.27 -50.13 -12.38
N TRP A 15 -1.17 -51.08 -12.65
CA TRP A 15 -1.31 -51.71 -13.96
C TRP A 15 -1.75 -50.70 -15.01
N CYS A 16 -2.74 -49.86 -14.73
CA CYS A 16 -3.21 -48.80 -15.64
C CYS A 16 -2.09 -47.81 -16.00
N GLN A 17 -1.18 -47.51 -15.07
CA GLN A 17 -0.02 -46.65 -15.32
C GLN A 17 1.09 -47.36 -16.11
N ALA A 18 1.25 -48.68 -15.95
CA ALA A 18 2.25 -49.46 -16.69
C ALA A 18 1.88 -49.69 -18.17
N TYR A 19 0.60 -49.64 -18.52
CA TYR A 19 0.09 -49.85 -19.88
C TYR A 19 -0.28 -48.57 -20.63
N ALA A 20 -0.02 -47.38 -20.06
CA ALA A 20 -0.25 -46.13 -20.75
C ALA A 20 1.05 -45.65 -21.42
N GLY A 21 0.92 -45.12 -22.64
CA GLY A 21 2.01 -44.38 -23.29
C GLY A 21 2.62 -43.29 -22.39
N LYS A 22 3.85 -42.89 -22.72
CA LYS A 22 4.66 -41.98 -21.90
C LYS A 22 4.81 -40.62 -22.56
N PHE A 23 4.92 -39.58 -21.73
CA PHE A 23 5.19 -38.22 -22.18
C PHE A 23 6.69 -37.94 -22.25
N TYR A 24 7.11 -37.25 -23.31
CA TYR A 24 8.49 -36.87 -23.57
C TYR A 24 8.55 -35.41 -23.98
N THR A 25 9.55 -34.68 -23.46
CA THR A 25 9.73 -33.26 -23.76
C THR A 25 11.04 -33.05 -24.50
N THR A 26 11.07 -32.18 -25.52
CA THR A 26 12.31 -31.83 -26.22
C THR A 26 13.31 -31.15 -25.28
N GLN A 27 14.61 -31.18 -25.63
CA GLN A 27 15.67 -30.55 -24.83
C GLN A 27 15.43 -29.04 -24.61
N ASP A 28 14.94 -28.32 -25.62
CA ASP A 28 14.57 -26.90 -25.54
C ASP A 28 13.22 -26.66 -24.83
N ARG A 29 12.57 -27.73 -24.38
CA ARG A 29 11.24 -27.77 -23.76
C ARG A 29 10.14 -27.14 -24.60
N THR A 30 10.31 -26.99 -25.91
CA THR A 30 9.31 -26.36 -26.82
C THR A 30 8.23 -27.32 -27.30
N LYS A 31 8.48 -28.62 -27.25
CA LYS A 31 7.55 -29.64 -27.75
C LYS A 31 7.35 -30.74 -26.74
N LEU A 32 6.09 -31.12 -26.55
CA LEU A 32 5.66 -32.28 -25.79
C LEU A 32 5.19 -33.35 -26.77
N TYR A 33 5.70 -34.57 -26.59
CA TYR A 33 5.28 -35.75 -27.31
C TYR A 33 4.65 -36.75 -26.35
N TYR A 34 3.69 -37.51 -26.84
CA TYR A 34 3.16 -38.69 -26.17
C TYR A 34 3.40 -39.88 -27.09
N ILE A 35 4.07 -40.90 -26.59
CA ILE A 35 4.42 -42.09 -27.37
C ILE A 35 3.74 -43.30 -26.75
N GLU A 36 2.81 -43.89 -27.50
CA GLU A 36 2.19 -45.17 -27.18
C GLU A 36 2.90 -46.27 -27.96
N SER A 37 3.41 -47.26 -27.24
CA SER A 37 4.19 -48.35 -27.82
C SER A 37 3.35 -49.58 -28.13
N ASP A 38 2.20 -49.70 -27.48
CA ASP A 38 1.29 -50.82 -27.67
C ASP A 38 0.66 -50.82 -29.07
N LYS A 39 0.83 -51.93 -29.79
CA LYS A 39 0.31 -52.12 -31.15
C LYS A 39 -1.17 -52.49 -31.15
N LYS A 40 -2.01 -51.61 -30.62
CA LYS A 40 -3.45 -51.86 -30.39
C LYS A 40 -4.36 -50.86 -31.09
N PHE A 41 -3.81 -49.88 -31.80
CA PHE A 41 -4.57 -48.76 -32.36
C PHE A 41 -4.45 -48.71 -33.87
N ASN A 42 -5.57 -48.59 -34.56
CA ASN A 42 -5.57 -48.14 -35.95
C ASN A 42 -5.31 -46.62 -36.04
N TRP A 43 -5.08 -46.10 -37.24
CA TRP A 43 -4.67 -44.69 -37.39
C TRP A 43 -5.73 -43.71 -36.88
N TYR A 44 -7.01 -44.00 -37.11
CA TYR A 44 -8.12 -43.16 -36.66
C TYR A 44 -8.25 -43.15 -35.14
N GLU A 45 -8.11 -44.31 -34.50
CA GLU A 45 -8.08 -44.45 -33.05
C GLU A 45 -6.89 -43.72 -32.45
N ALA A 46 -5.71 -43.83 -33.06
CA ALA A 46 -4.51 -43.12 -32.64
C ALA A 46 -4.71 -41.59 -32.67
N GLN A 47 -5.26 -41.04 -33.75
CA GLN A 47 -5.59 -39.61 -33.82
C GLN A 47 -6.63 -39.21 -32.76
N ARG A 48 -7.63 -40.06 -32.51
CA ARG A 48 -8.61 -39.83 -31.44
C ARG A 48 -7.95 -39.79 -30.06
N GLN A 49 -7.02 -40.71 -29.78
CA GLN A 49 -6.27 -40.73 -28.51
C GLN A 49 -5.45 -39.45 -28.34
N CYS A 50 -4.73 -39.01 -29.37
CA CYS A 50 -4.03 -37.73 -29.34
C CYS A 50 -4.99 -36.55 -29.07
N SER A 51 -6.14 -36.54 -29.75
CA SER A 51 -7.13 -35.46 -29.64
C SER A 51 -7.74 -35.39 -28.23
N MET A 52 -7.98 -36.53 -27.57
CA MET A 52 -8.44 -36.58 -26.17
C MET A 52 -7.45 -35.96 -25.19
N GLN A 53 -6.17 -35.84 -25.57
CA GLN A 53 -5.13 -35.17 -24.80
C GLN A 53 -4.83 -33.74 -25.28
N ASN A 54 -5.69 -33.15 -26.12
CA ASN A 54 -5.45 -31.86 -26.78
C ASN A 54 -4.16 -31.82 -27.63
N MET A 55 -3.80 -32.97 -28.20
CA MET A 55 -2.66 -33.17 -29.09
C MET A 55 -3.14 -33.61 -30.47
N SER A 56 -2.22 -33.77 -31.42
CA SER A 56 -2.49 -34.41 -32.70
C SER A 56 -1.40 -35.43 -33.00
N LEU A 57 -1.64 -36.41 -33.88
CA LEU A 57 -0.56 -37.22 -34.41
C LEU A 57 0.55 -36.34 -34.99
N ILE A 58 1.79 -36.73 -34.74
CA ILE A 58 2.97 -35.92 -35.04
C ILE A 58 3.10 -35.57 -36.52
N THR A 59 3.46 -34.32 -36.79
CA THR A 59 3.74 -33.75 -38.10
C THR A 59 5.24 -33.52 -38.26
N LEU A 60 5.83 -34.17 -39.26
CA LEU A 60 7.26 -34.11 -39.56
C LEU A 60 7.49 -33.43 -40.91
N ASP A 61 7.02 -32.20 -41.05
CA ASP A 61 7.00 -31.42 -42.31
C ASP A 61 8.33 -30.74 -42.68
N SER A 62 9.42 -31.01 -41.98
CA SER A 62 10.74 -30.47 -42.28
C SER A 62 11.88 -31.35 -41.77
N ALA A 63 13.04 -31.25 -42.43
CA ALA A 63 14.25 -31.99 -42.04
C ALA A 63 14.67 -31.74 -40.59
N LYS A 64 14.53 -30.49 -40.12
CA LYS A 64 14.83 -30.10 -38.73
C LYS A 64 13.94 -30.86 -37.74
N ARG A 65 12.63 -30.90 -37.96
CA ARG A 65 11.68 -31.58 -37.08
C ARG A 65 11.86 -33.09 -37.08
N SER A 66 12.03 -33.71 -38.26
CA SER A 66 12.36 -35.13 -38.34
C SER A 66 13.62 -35.47 -37.56
N GLN A 67 14.71 -34.70 -37.74
CA GLN A 67 15.96 -34.97 -37.04
C GLN A 67 15.82 -34.79 -35.53
N GLN A 68 15.09 -33.76 -35.07
CA GLN A 68 14.82 -33.55 -33.65
C GLN A 68 14.06 -34.73 -33.03
N PHE A 69 13.02 -35.22 -33.72
CA PHE A 69 12.25 -36.38 -33.25
C PHE A 69 13.09 -37.67 -33.26
N THR A 70 13.87 -37.91 -34.31
CA THR A 70 14.79 -39.07 -34.38
C THR A 70 15.79 -39.07 -33.22
N ARG A 71 16.37 -37.91 -32.86
CA ARG A 71 17.29 -37.81 -31.71
C ARG A 71 16.61 -38.21 -30.39
N LEU A 72 15.36 -37.80 -30.19
CA LEU A 72 14.57 -38.21 -29.03
C LEU A 72 14.34 -39.72 -29.03
N CYS A 73 13.95 -40.29 -30.18
CA CYS A 73 13.75 -41.75 -30.30
C CYS A 73 15.02 -42.55 -29.96
N VAL A 74 16.18 -42.10 -30.47
CA VAL A 74 17.47 -42.74 -30.19
C VAL A 74 17.83 -42.65 -28.70
N ALA A 75 17.64 -41.48 -28.09
CA ALA A 75 17.99 -41.26 -26.67
C ALA A 75 17.09 -42.07 -25.71
N GLU A 76 15.79 -42.14 -25.99
CA GLU A 76 14.81 -42.71 -25.06
C GLU A 76 14.54 -44.20 -25.29
N PHE A 77 14.73 -44.70 -26.53
CA PHE A 77 14.35 -46.07 -26.90
C PHE A 77 15.51 -46.94 -27.36
N TYR A 78 16.74 -46.42 -27.53
CA TYR A 78 17.92 -47.21 -27.93
C TYR A 78 17.63 -48.20 -29.08
N TYR A 79 16.94 -47.74 -30.14
CA TYR A 79 16.50 -48.53 -31.31
C TYR A 79 15.32 -49.50 -31.12
N ASN A 80 14.71 -49.55 -29.93
CA ASN A 80 13.48 -50.32 -29.64
C ASN A 80 12.19 -49.51 -29.86
N PHE A 81 12.27 -48.37 -30.54
CA PHE A 81 11.11 -47.55 -30.86
C PHE A 81 10.13 -48.36 -31.73
N PRO A 82 8.83 -48.46 -31.42
CA PRO A 82 7.92 -49.28 -32.23
C PRO A 82 7.58 -48.59 -33.55
N ASN A 83 7.29 -49.38 -34.59
CA ASN A 83 6.62 -48.85 -35.78
C ASN A 83 5.32 -48.18 -35.35
N SER A 84 5.23 -46.88 -35.59
CA SER A 84 4.22 -46.03 -34.97
C SER A 84 3.53 -45.15 -35.99
N TRP A 85 2.22 -44.96 -35.82
CA TRP A 85 1.44 -44.00 -36.59
C TRP A 85 1.95 -42.57 -36.37
N ILE A 86 2.06 -41.84 -37.48
CA ILE A 86 2.28 -40.40 -37.52
C ILE A 86 1.13 -39.72 -38.26
N GLY A 87 1.08 -38.39 -38.25
CA GLY A 87 -0.07 -37.62 -38.72
C GLY A 87 -0.29 -37.64 -40.23
N GLY A 88 0.53 -38.38 -40.98
CA GLY A 88 0.41 -38.51 -42.42
C GLY A 88 -0.72 -39.43 -42.83
N HIS A 89 -1.51 -38.99 -43.81
CA HIS A 89 -2.49 -39.84 -44.49
C HIS A 89 -2.51 -39.53 -45.98
N GLY A 90 -2.83 -40.55 -46.78
CA GLY A 90 -3.00 -40.41 -48.21
C GLY A 90 -4.39 -39.84 -48.57
N LYS A 91 -4.45 -39.23 -49.74
CA LYS A 91 -5.64 -38.61 -50.35
C LYS A 91 -6.02 -39.37 -51.62
N ARG A 92 -7.25 -39.13 -52.08
CA ARG A 92 -7.80 -39.72 -53.32
C ARG A 92 -7.00 -39.37 -54.57
N ASP A 93 -6.30 -38.25 -54.57
CA ASP A 93 -5.43 -37.81 -55.67
C ASP A 93 -4.04 -38.47 -55.65
N GLY A 94 -3.81 -39.44 -54.75
CA GLY A 94 -2.52 -40.11 -54.57
C GLY A 94 -1.48 -39.32 -53.76
N THR A 95 -1.78 -38.07 -53.38
CA THR A 95 -0.90 -37.25 -52.54
C THR A 95 -1.08 -37.57 -51.05
N TYR A 96 -0.17 -37.09 -50.21
CA TYR A 96 -0.21 -37.25 -48.76
C TYR A 96 -0.28 -35.90 -48.07
N ALA A 97 -1.03 -35.82 -46.97
CA ALA A 97 -1.20 -34.62 -46.16
C ALA A 97 -1.08 -34.92 -44.67
N TRP A 98 -0.81 -33.88 -43.89
CA TRP A 98 -0.75 -33.95 -42.43
C TRP A 98 -2.12 -33.64 -41.82
N ILE A 99 -2.64 -34.52 -40.96
CA ILE A 99 -3.95 -34.35 -40.32
C ILE A 99 -4.03 -33.07 -39.45
N SER A 100 -2.92 -32.65 -38.86
CA SER A 100 -2.88 -31.51 -37.94
C SER A 100 -2.96 -30.16 -38.65
N THR A 101 -2.43 -30.06 -39.87
CA THR A 101 -2.33 -28.80 -40.64
C THR A 101 -3.18 -28.80 -41.91
N GLY A 102 -3.54 -29.97 -42.42
CA GLY A 102 -4.19 -30.15 -43.73
C GLY A 102 -3.25 -29.96 -44.92
N TYR A 103 -1.98 -29.59 -44.71
CA TYR A 103 -1.05 -29.33 -45.80
C TYR A 103 -0.50 -30.62 -46.41
N ASN A 104 -0.33 -30.60 -47.73
CA ASN A 104 0.35 -31.67 -48.47
C ASN A 104 1.82 -31.81 -48.04
N PHE A 105 2.38 -32.99 -48.24
CA PHE A 105 3.78 -33.28 -47.94
C PHE A 105 4.71 -32.48 -48.88
N ASN A 106 5.35 -31.44 -48.32
CA ASN A 106 6.42 -30.70 -49.00
C ASN A 106 7.83 -31.22 -48.64
N TYR A 107 7.91 -32.00 -47.56
CA TYR A 107 9.09 -32.70 -47.10
C TYR A 107 8.70 -34.15 -46.80
N ASN A 108 9.57 -35.10 -47.12
CA ASN A 108 9.36 -36.48 -46.76
C ASN A 108 10.66 -37.23 -46.45
N ARG A 109 10.52 -38.30 -45.67
CA ARG A 109 11.56 -39.32 -45.45
C ARG A 109 11.03 -40.71 -45.81
N TRP A 110 10.38 -40.84 -46.97
CA TRP A 110 9.93 -42.15 -47.42
C TRP A 110 11.09 -43.14 -47.47
N GLN A 111 10.87 -44.34 -46.95
CA GLN A 111 11.77 -45.46 -47.20
C GLN A 111 11.85 -45.71 -48.71
N LYS A 112 12.97 -46.25 -49.18
CA LYS A 112 13.12 -46.67 -50.57
C LYS A 112 11.89 -47.50 -51.03
N HIS A 113 11.31 -47.12 -52.17
CA HIS A 113 10.09 -47.71 -52.77
C HIS A 113 8.77 -47.42 -52.05
N GLN A 114 8.73 -46.42 -51.17
CA GLN A 114 7.50 -45.88 -50.57
C GLN A 114 7.14 -44.51 -51.18
N PRO A 115 5.86 -44.10 -51.16
CA PRO A 115 4.70 -44.87 -50.72
C PRO A 115 4.38 -46.05 -51.66
N SER A 116 3.72 -47.08 -51.14
CA SER A 116 3.31 -48.26 -51.89
C SER A 116 1.83 -48.18 -52.30
N GLY A 117 1.56 -48.23 -53.61
CA GLY A 117 0.21 -48.17 -54.17
C GLY A 117 -0.40 -46.77 -54.20
N GLU A 118 -1.71 -46.69 -54.46
CA GLU A 118 -2.48 -45.45 -54.41
C GLU A 118 -2.66 -44.98 -52.96
N GLY A 119 -2.74 -43.65 -52.76
CA GLY A 119 -2.78 -43.05 -51.43
C GLY A 119 -4.09 -43.24 -50.67
N GLU A 120 -5.21 -43.53 -51.35
CA GLU A 120 -6.52 -43.69 -50.67
C GLU A 120 -6.50 -44.90 -49.73
N GLY A 121 -6.92 -44.71 -48.47
CA GLY A 121 -6.90 -45.75 -47.44
C GLY A 121 -5.51 -46.06 -46.86
N LYS A 122 -4.47 -45.31 -47.25
CA LYS A 122 -3.12 -45.43 -46.69
C LYS A 122 -2.83 -44.35 -45.66
N CYS A 123 -2.20 -44.76 -44.58
CA CYS A 123 -1.73 -43.93 -43.49
C CYS A 123 -0.23 -44.11 -43.31
N VAL A 124 0.42 -43.17 -42.62
CA VAL A 124 1.89 -43.13 -42.57
C VAL A 124 2.38 -43.60 -41.22
N ILE A 125 3.30 -44.57 -41.24
CA ILE A 125 4.09 -44.96 -40.07
C ILE A 125 5.50 -44.40 -40.16
N ILE A 126 6.11 -44.20 -39.00
CA ILE A 126 7.57 -44.11 -38.86
C ILE A 126 8.13 -45.49 -38.46
N LEU A 127 9.22 -45.89 -39.08
CA LEU A 127 9.87 -47.18 -38.87
C LEU A 127 10.85 -47.15 -37.70
N SER A 128 10.84 -48.21 -36.90
CA SER A 128 11.66 -48.39 -35.69
C SER A 128 13.15 -48.23 -35.91
N ASN A 129 13.65 -48.87 -36.97
CA ASN A 129 15.06 -49.08 -37.24
C ASN A 129 15.69 -47.91 -38.00
N THR A 130 15.01 -47.41 -39.03
CA THR A 130 15.56 -46.38 -39.93
C THR A 130 15.04 -44.98 -39.62
N HIS A 131 13.94 -44.86 -38.88
CA HIS A 131 13.18 -43.61 -38.71
C HIS A 131 12.70 -42.99 -40.04
N GLU A 132 12.70 -43.79 -41.11
CA GLU A 132 12.05 -43.48 -42.39
C GLU A 132 10.57 -43.81 -42.32
N TRP A 133 9.83 -43.40 -43.34
CA TRP A 133 8.38 -43.49 -43.37
C TRP A 133 7.93 -44.55 -44.37
N ALA A 134 6.84 -45.23 -44.05
CA ALA A 134 6.19 -46.16 -44.96
C ALA A 134 4.68 -45.92 -44.95
N SER A 135 4.03 -46.16 -46.08
CA SER A 135 2.58 -46.14 -46.18
C SER A 135 2.02 -47.53 -45.84
N GLU A 136 1.06 -47.59 -44.93
CA GLU A 136 0.37 -48.82 -44.55
C GLU A 136 -1.13 -48.62 -44.58
N ASP A 137 -1.90 -49.72 -44.63
CA ASP A 137 -3.36 -49.63 -44.50
C ASP A 137 -3.73 -49.02 -43.14
N CYS A 138 -4.57 -47.99 -43.15
CA CYS A 138 -4.98 -47.27 -41.94
C CYS A 138 -5.61 -48.16 -40.87
N SER A 139 -6.15 -49.34 -41.25
CA SER A 139 -6.75 -50.31 -40.33
C SER A 139 -5.73 -51.13 -39.53
N GLN A 140 -4.43 -51.06 -39.87
CA GLN A 140 -3.39 -51.83 -39.19
C GLN A 140 -3.21 -51.34 -37.74
N LEU A 141 -2.95 -52.29 -36.84
CA LEU A 141 -2.71 -51.94 -35.44
C LEU A 141 -1.23 -51.62 -35.22
N ARG A 142 -0.96 -50.43 -34.69
CA ARG A 142 0.39 -49.93 -34.39
C ARG A 142 0.38 -49.15 -33.07
N GLY A 143 1.58 -48.85 -32.58
CA GLY A 143 1.76 -47.75 -31.62
C GLY A 143 1.55 -46.41 -32.33
N PHE A 144 1.64 -45.30 -31.61
CA PHE A 144 1.46 -43.98 -32.21
C PHE A 144 2.22 -42.89 -31.46
N VAL A 145 2.44 -41.77 -32.17
CA VAL A 145 3.14 -40.60 -31.64
C VAL A 145 2.25 -39.37 -31.78
N CYS A 146 1.92 -38.75 -30.64
CA CYS A 146 1.28 -37.44 -30.60
C CYS A 146 2.32 -36.33 -30.42
N GLU A 147 2.00 -35.14 -30.92
CA GLU A 147 2.69 -33.90 -30.56
C GLU A 147 1.70 -32.84 -30.03
N SER A 148 2.20 -31.98 -29.16
CA SER A 148 1.48 -30.79 -28.71
C SER A 148 1.22 -29.85 -29.89
N LEU A 149 -0.04 -29.40 -30.03
CA LEU A 149 -0.42 -28.43 -31.04
C LEU A 149 0.40 -27.14 -30.90
N PRO A 150 1.03 -26.62 -31.98
CA PRO A 150 1.92 -25.45 -31.93
C PRO A 150 1.33 -24.24 -31.20
N ILE A 151 0.04 -23.95 -31.39
CA ILE A 151 -0.62 -22.79 -30.79
C ILE A 151 -0.92 -23.02 -29.30
N LEU A 152 -1.23 -24.24 -28.90
CA LEU A 152 -1.64 -24.54 -27.52
C LEU A 152 -0.45 -24.55 -26.54
N TRP A 153 0.75 -24.95 -26.96
CA TRP A 153 1.92 -24.94 -26.06
C TRP A 153 2.48 -23.53 -25.84
N GLU A 154 2.53 -22.70 -26.89
CA GLU A 154 3.00 -21.31 -26.77
C GLU A 154 2.06 -20.49 -25.91
N THR A 155 0.74 -20.65 -26.11
CA THR A 155 -0.28 -20.01 -25.29
C THR A 155 -0.25 -20.51 -23.84
N SER A 156 -0.07 -21.81 -23.59
CA SER A 156 0.08 -22.35 -22.23
C SER A 156 1.27 -21.70 -21.50
N ARG A 157 2.43 -21.61 -22.14
CA ARG A 157 3.62 -21.01 -21.53
C ARG A 157 3.46 -19.51 -21.29
N ALA A 158 2.82 -18.81 -22.23
CA ALA A 158 2.49 -17.40 -22.08
C ALA A 158 1.51 -17.17 -20.91
N MET A 159 0.51 -18.04 -20.77
CA MET A 159 -0.42 -18.03 -19.65
C MET A 159 0.26 -18.32 -18.32
N ASP A 160 1.19 -19.28 -18.26
CA ASP A 160 1.96 -19.56 -17.04
C ASP A 160 2.81 -18.36 -16.61
N LYS A 161 3.47 -17.72 -17.60
CA LYS A 161 4.22 -16.49 -17.34
C LYS A 161 3.30 -15.38 -16.84
N LEU A 162 2.16 -15.16 -17.51
CA LEU A 162 1.17 -14.16 -17.11
C LEU A 162 0.64 -14.42 -15.70
N LYS A 163 0.34 -15.68 -15.37
CA LYS A 163 -0.11 -16.10 -14.05
C LYS A 163 0.95 -15.82 -12.99
N SER A 164 2.22 -16.15 -13.27
CA SER A 164 3.32 -15.84 -12.35
C SER A 164 3.45 -14.34 -12.09
N THR A 165 3.34 -13.51 -13.13
CA THR A 165 3.36 -12.04 -13.01
C THR A 165 2.16 -11.53 -12.22
N LEU A 166 0.98 -12.13 -12.42
CA LEU A 166 -0.23 -11.76 -11.70
C LEU A 166 -0.11 -12.05 -10.19
N GLU A 167 0.43 -13.21 -9.81
CA GLU A 167 0.64 -13.54 -8.40
C GLU A 167 1.64 -12.58 -7.74
N THR A 168 2.76 -12.24 -8.42
CA THR A 168 3.70 -11.23 -7.90
C THR A 168 3.04 -9.86 -7.72
N GLN A 169 2.25 -9.40 -8.71
CA GLN A 169 1.54 -8.12 -8.59
C GLN A 169 0.52 -8.12 -7.45
N LYS A 170 -0.13 -9.26 -7.20
CA LYS A 170 -1.08 -9.40 -6.09
C LYS A 170 -0.39 -9.23 -4.73
N GLU A 171 0.79 -9.82 -4.54
CA GLU A 171 1.58 -9.65 -3.32
C GLU A 171 2.01 -8.19 -3.10
N GLU A 172 2.41 -7.49 -4.17
CA GLU A 172 2.75 -6.07 -4.11
C GLU A 172 1.55 -5.20 -3.71
N VAL A 173 0.37 -5.45 -4.28
CA VAL A 173 -0.87 -4.74 -3.94
C VAL A 173 -1.25 -4.97 -2.47
N GLU A 174 -1.09 -6.19 -1.96
CA GLU A 174 -1.37 -6.50 -0.56
C GLU A 174 -0.40 -5.77 0.40
N SER A 175 0.88 -5.69 0.04
CA SER A 175 1.87 -4.89 0.76
C SER A 175 1.53 -3.39 0.78
N ILE A 176 1.11 -2.84 -0.36
CA ILE A 176 0.67 -1.45 -0.46
C ILE A 176 -0.59 -1.22 0.37
N SER A 177 -1.56 -2.14 0.32
CA SER A 177 -2.79 -2.07 1.12
C SER A 177 -2.49 -1.97 2.62
N ASN A 178 -1.59 -2.82 3.12
CA ASN A 178 -1.17 -2.82 4.53
C ASN A 178 -0.48 -1.50 4.93
N LYS A 179 0.37 -0.94 4.06
CA LYS A 179 1.00 0.38 4.29
C LYS A 179 -0.04 1.49 4.33
N THR A 180 -0.99 1.50 3.40
CA THR A 180 -2.09 2.47 3.36
C THR A 180 -2.94 2.42 4.64
N LEU A 181 -3.21 1.21 5.16
CA LEU A 181 -3.91 1.04 6.43
C LEU A 181 -3.14 1.68 7.60
N HIS A 182 -1.83 1.48 7.67
CA HIS A 182 -0.99 2.09 8.71
C HIS A 182 -1.00 3.62 8.63
N ILE A 183 -0.84 4.17 7.42
CA ILE A 183 -0.88 5.62 7.19
C ILE A 183 -2.24 6.19 7.62
N THR A 184 -3.33 5.52 7.25
CA THR A 184 -4.70 5.95 7.62
C THR A 184 -4.88 6.02 9.13
N LYS A 185 -4.39 5.02 9.88
CA LYS A 185 -4.43 5.05 11.36
C LYS A 185 -3.64 6.23 11.93
N HIS A 186 -2.46 6.51 11.38
CA HIS A 186 -1.64 7.63 11.84
C HIS A 186 -2.33 8.98 11.56
N LEU A 187 -2.96 9.14 10.39
CA LEU A 187 -3.75 10.33 10.07
C LEU A 187 -4.91 10.52 11.05
N GLN A 188 -5.65 9.45 11.37
CA GLN A 188 -6.73 9.51 12.37
C GLN A 188 -6.23 9.92 13.76
N MET A 189 -5.02 9.52 14.16
CA MET A 189 -4.43 9.98 15.42
C MET A 189 -4.09 11.47 15.36
N LYS A 190 -3.53 11.94 14.24
CA LYS A 190 -3.20 13.37 14.06
C LYS A 190 -4.44 14.25 14.00
N ASP A 191 -5.53 13.78 13.41
CA ASP A 191 -6.80 14.50 13.44
C ASP A 191 -7.33 14.69 14.88
N LYS A 192 -7.14 13.69 15.76
CA LYS A 192 -7.48 13.82 17.18
C LYS A 192 -6.59 14.83 17.91
N GLU A 193 -5.29 14.81 17.66
CA GLU A 193 -4.37 15.80 18.23
C GLU A 193 -4.74 17.23 17.78
N ILE A 194 -5.10 17.42 16.50
CA ILE A 194 -5.55 18.70 15.96
C ILE A 194 -6.83 19.16 16.67
N GLU A 195 -7.78 18.27 16.90
CA GLU A 195 -9.03 18.59 17.60
C GLU A 195 -8.79 19.01 19.06
N GLU A 196 -7.86 18.35 19.78
CA GLU A 196 -7.48 18.73 21.14
C GLU A 196 -6.76 20.10 21.18
N LEU A 197 -5.86 20.34 20.22
CA LEU A 197 -5.20 21.63 20.06
C LEU A 197 -6.21 22.73 19.76
N ASN A 198 -7.20 22.47 18.90
CA ASN A 198 -8.24 23.44 18.56
C ASN A 198 -9.09 23.82 19.78
N LYS A 199 -9.47 22.85 20.62
CA LYS A 199 -10.16 23.13 21.90
C LYS A 199 -9.32 24.01 22.83
N THR A 200 -8.02 23.73 22.91
CA THR A 200 -7.08 24.52 23.72
C THR A 200 -6.96 25.95 23.18
N TYR A 201 -6.86 26.10 21.86
CA TYR A 201 -6.83 27.39 21.18
C TYR A 201 -8.08 28.22 21.49
N GLU A 202 -9.28 27.66 21.32
CA GLU A 202 -10.54 28.36 21.60
C GLU A 202 -10.69 28.73 23.09
N SER A 203 -10.28 27.84 23.99
CA SER A 203 -10.21 28.14 25.44
C SER A 203 -9.28 29.33 25.73
N ASN A 204 -8.08 29.33 25.14
CA ASN A 204 -7.10 30.40 25.36
C ASN A 204 -7.57 31.72 24.75
N LYS A 205 -8.20 31.68 23.58
CA LYS A 205 -8.83 32.84 22.95
C LYS A 205 -9.89 33.48 23.85
N LYS A 206 -10.74 32.67 24.50
CA LYS A 206 -11.72 33.17 25.49
C LYS A 206 -11.04 33.85 26.69
N LYS A 207 -9.98 33.23 27.23
CA LYS A 207 -9.21 33.82 28.35
C LYS A 207 -8.54 35.14 27.95
N LEU A 208 -8.06 35.26 26.72
CA LEU A 208 -7.44 36.49 26.23
C LEU A 208 -8.46 37.64 26.21
N ILE A 209 -9.68 37.40 25.73
CA ILE A 209 -10.76 38.39 25.74
C ILE A 209 -11.08 38.83 27.18
N GLU A 210 -11.11 37.89 28.12
CA GLU A 210 -11.36 38.20 29.54
C GLU A 210 -10.23 39.05 30.16
N PHE A 211 -8.99 38.74 29.82
CA PHE A 211 -7.82 39.53 30.24
C PHE A 211 -7.86 40.95 29.67
N GLU A 212 -8.23 41.13 28.40
CA GLU A 212 -8.41 42.45 27.79
C GLU A 212 -9.50 43.27 28.50
N CYS A 213 -10.61 42.63 28.91
CA CYS A 213 -11.66 43.30 29.69
C CYS A 213 -11.15 43.75 31.06
N GLN A 214 -10.35 42.93 31.75
CA GLN A 214 -9.75 43.30 33.04
C GLN A 214 -8.80 44.48 32.91
N LYS A 215 -7.99 44.54 31.84
CA LYS A 215 -7.09 45.66 31.57
C LYS A 215 -7.83 47.00 31.54
N GLY A 216 -9.01 47.07 30.93
CA GLY A 216 -9.84 48.28 30.92
C GLY A 216 -10.28 48.72 32.33
N SER A 217 -10.62 47.76 33.21
CA SER A 217 -10.95 48.05 34.61
C SER A 217 -9.76 48.58 35.40
N TYR A 218 -8.56 48.03 35.19
CA TYR A 218 -7.33 48.52 35.82
C TYR A 218 -7.02 49.96 35.40
N GLN A 219 -7.11 50.28 34.11
CA GLN A 219 -6.89 51.64 33.61
C GLN A 219 -7.86 52.66 34.23
N SER A 220 -9.15 52.29 34.37
CA SER A 220 -10.12 53.15 35.07
C SER A 220 -9.76 53.35 36.55
N THR A 221 -9.21 52.32 37.19
CA THR A 221 -8.78 52.39 38.59
C THR A 221 -7.52 53.25 38.75
N GLU A 222 -6.53 53.12 37.87
CA GLU A 222 -5.35 53.99 37.82
C GLU A 222 -5.74 55.46 37.68
N GLU A 223 -6.73 55.77 36.83
CA GLU A 223 -7.22 57.14 36.67
C GLU A 223 -7.85 57.68 37.96
N LYS A 224 -8.64 56.87 38.67
CA LYS A 224 -9.20 57.25 39.98
C LYS A 224 -8.10 57.47 41.03
N ILE A 225 -7.09 56.60 41.06
CA ILE A 225 -5.93 56.74 41.96
C ILE A 225 -5.22 58.06 41.69
N ARG A 226 -4.88 58.35 40.43
CA ARG A 226 -4.24 59.60 40.03
C ARG A 226 -5.03 60.85 40.43
N ASN A 227 -6.36 60.81 40.27
CA ASN A 227 -7.22 61.91 40.70
C ASN A 227 -7.17 62.09 42.23
N THR A 228 -7.17 60.98 42.96
CA THR A 228 -7.09 60.97 44.43
C THR A 228 -5.73 61.48 44.92
N GLU A 229 -4.62 61.08 44.28
CA GLU A 229 -3.27 61.61 44.58
C GLU A 229 -3.22 63.12 44.39
N THR A 230 -3.78 63.62 43.28
CA THR A 230 -3.87 65.06 43.01
C THR A 230 -4.64 65.80 44.12
N GLU A 231 -5.68 65.18 44.67
CA GLU A 231 -6.47 65.76 45.75
C GLU A 231 -5.75 65.72 47.10
N ILE A 232 -5.02 64.63 47.39
CA ILE A 232 -4.14 64.54 48.56
C ILE A 232 -3.08 65.65 48.52
N ASP A 233 -2.43 65.89 47.37
CA ASP A 233 -1.42 66.94 47.22
C ASP A 233 -2.01 68.34 47.50
N ARG A 234 -3.23 68.60 47.03
CA ARG A 234 -3.95 69.86 47.33
C ARG A 234 -4.20 70.01 48.83
N LEU A 235 -4.68 68.97 49.48
CA LEU A 235 -4.96 68.98 50.92
C LEU A 235 -3.68 69.14 51.74
N GLN A 236 -2.58 68.47 51.35
CA GLN A 236 -1.28 68.62 52.02
C GLN A 236 -0.75 70.05 51.92
N ASN A 237 -0.88 70.70 50.75
CA ASN A 237 -0.48 72.10 50.58
C ASN A 237 -1.33 73.02 51.45
N SER A 238 -2.66 72.83 51.46
CA SER A 238 -3.57 73.59 52.34
C SER A 238 -3.20 73.43 53.81
N ASN A 239 -2.94 72.19 54.26
CA ASN A 239 -2.57 71.90 55.64
C ASN A 239 -1.20 72.51 56.00
N LYS A 240 -0.24 72.50 55.07
CA LYS A 240 1.06 73.16 55.23
C LYS A 240 0.89 74.68 55.39
N ASP A 241 -0.02 75.29 54.64
CA ASP A 241 -0.32 76.71 54.76
C ASP A 241 -1.04 77.04 56.08
N GLN A 242 -2.00 76.21 56.52
CA GLN A 242 -2.60 76.31 57.85
C GLN A 242 -1.53 76.20 58.95
N SER A 243 -0.60 75.24 58.83
CA SER A 243 0.47 75.06 59.79
C SER A 243 1.41 76.27 59.87
N ARG A 244 1.66 76.98 58.76
CA ARG A 244 2.43 78.24 58.75
C ARG A 244 1.68 79.37 59.45
N LEU A 245 0.37 79.49 59.22
CA LEU A 245 -0.47 80.48 59.90
C LEU A 245 -0.47 80.25 61.41
N LEU A 246 -0.62 78.99 61.84
CA LEU A 246 -0.55 78.62 63.26
C LEU A 246 0.80 78.98 63.90
N GLN A 247 1.91 78.77 63.19
CA GLN A 247 3.24 79.17 63.66
C GLN A 247 3.37 80.70 63.75
N ALA A 248 2.92 81.44 62.74
CA ALA A 248 2.96 82.90 62.75
C ALA A 248 2.13 83.49 63.90
N LEU A 249 0.94 82.92 64.14
CA LEU A 249 0.07 83.32 65.25
C LEU A 249 0.71 83.03 66.61
N GLN A 250 1.39 81.89 66.75
CA GLN A 250 2.14 81.57 67.97
C GLN A 250 3.25 82.58 68.25
N VAL A 251 4.02 82.97 67.23
CA VAL A 251 5.07 83.98 67.38
C VAL A 251 4.50 85.31 67.88
N GLU A 252 3.32 85.70 67.41
CA GLU A 252 2.67 86.93 67.86
C GLU A 252 2.16 86.83 69.30
N ILE A 253 1.56 85.70 69.68
CA ILE A 253 1.18 85.42 71.07
C ILE A 253 2.41 85.50 72.00
N ASP A 254 3.55 84.93 71.61
CA ASP A 254 4.79 84.96 72.39
C ASP A 254 5.34 86.39 72.54
N ARG A 255 5.31 87.19 71.46
CA ARG A 255 5.67 88.62 71.49
C ARG A 255 4.79 89.40 72.44
N LEU A 256 3.48 89.25 72.34
CA LEU A 256 2.51 89.93 73.21
C LEU A 256 2.71 89.52 74.67
N THR A 257 2.96 88.23 74.94
CA THR A 257 3.27 87.73 76.28
C THR A 257 4.52 88.41 76.85
N LYS A 258 5.57 88.58 76.05
CA LYS A 258 6.80 89.26 76.47
C LYS A 258 6.60 90.75 76.71
N VAL A 259 5.81 91.44 75.87
CA VAL A 259 5.44 92.85 76.09
C VAL A 259 4.66 93.00 77.39
N GLN A 260 3.69 92.12 77.64
CA GLN A 260 2.92 92.08 78.89
C GLN A 260 3.83 91.88 80.12
N GLU A 261 4.81 90.97 80.06
CA GLU A 261 5.79 90.78 81.14
C GLU A 261 6.67 92.02 81.42
N LEU A 262 7.00 92.79 80.37
CA LEU A 262 7.78 94.02 80.50
C LEU A 262 6.96 95.17 81.12
N GLU A 263 5.70 95.33 80.72
CA GLU A 263 4.81 96.38 81.25
C GLU A 263 4.26 96.07 82.65
N LYS A 264 4.22 94.80 83.07
CA LYS A 264 3.87 94.43 84.45
C LYS A 264 4.78 95.09 85.50
N LYS A 265 5.97 95.54 85.11
CA LYS A 265 6.92 96.30 85.95
C LYS A 265 6.54 97.78 86.14
N THR A 266 5.68 98.34 85.30
CA THR A 266 5.25 99.75 85.37
C THR A 266 3.91 99.94 86.12
N GLY A 267 3.18 98.86 86.41
CA GLY A 267 1.99 98.87 87.27
C GLY A 267 0.70 99.36 86.59
N ASN A 268 0.63 99.35 85.24
CA ASN A 268 -0.55 99.79 84.49
C ASN A 268 -1.61 98.67 84.38
N LYS A 269 -2.65 98.76 85.22
CA LYS A 269 -3.70 97.75 85.34
C LYS A 269 -4.63 97.65 84.13
N GLU A 270 -4.85 98.77 83.43
CA GLU A 270 -5.74 98.84 82.25
C GLU A 270 -5.08 98.18 81.02
N PHE A 271 -3.77 98.32 80.89
CA PHE A 271 -2.99 97.65 79.83
C PHE A 271 -2.98 96.13 79.99
N ASP A 272 -2.86 95.63 81.22
CA ASP A 272 -2.86 94.19 81.52
C ASP A 272 -4.20 93.52 81.14
N GLU A 273 -5.34 94.18 81.36
CA GLU A 273 -6.68 93.67 81.00
C GLU A 273 -6.87 93.61 79.48
N ILE A 274 -6.42 94.64 78.75
CA ILE A 274 -6.48 94.68 77.28
C ILE A 274 -5.58 93.60 76.67
N MET A 275 -4.37 93.43 77.18
CA MET A 275 -3.43 92.40 76.69
C MET A 275 -3.93 90.98 76.96
N ALA A 276 -4.56 90.74 78.11
CA ALA A 276 -5.20 89.46 78.40
C ALA A 276 -6.34 89.15 77.41
N PHE A 277 -7.18 90.13 77.10
CA PHE A 277 -8.27 89.98 76.13
C PHE A 277 -7.74 89.69 74.71
N VAL A 278 -6.74 90.44 74.24
CA VAL A 278 -6.13 90.23 72.91
C VAL A 278 -5.49 88.85 72.81
N LYS A 279 -4.81 88.40 73.87
CA LYS A 279 -4.22 87.05 73.91
C LYS A 279 -5.29 85.96 73.84
N GLU A 280 -6.38 86.08 74.61
CA GLU A 280 -7.49 85.12 74.57
C GLU A 280 -8.14 85.06 73.18
N ALA A 281 -8.28 86.21 72.51
CA ALA A 281 -8.81 86.28 71.15
C ALA A 281 -7.91 85.57 70.14
N LEU A 282 -6.59 85.77 70.23
CA LEU A 282 -5.61 85.10 69.36
C LEU A 282 -5.52 83.60 69.64
N GLU A 283 -5.61 83.17 70.90
CA GLU A 283 -5.68 81.74 71.26
C GLU A 283 -6.95 81.06 70.70
N LYS A 284 -8.10 81.74 70.74
CA LYS A 284 -9.33 81.26 70.09
C LYS A 284 -9.19 81.17 68.58
N GLN A 285 -8.58 82.16 67.93
CA GLN A 285 -8.32 82.13 66.49
C GLN A 285 -7.38 80.98 66.11
N LYS A 286 -6.38 80.68 66.95
CA LYS A 286 -5.47 79.53 66.77
C LYS A 286 -6.21 78.20 66.86
N HIS A 287 -7.21 78.08 67.73
CA HIS A 287 -8.04 76.87 67.84
C HIS A 287 -8.99 76.66 66.65
N LEU A 288 -9.27 77.71 65.88
CA LEU A 288 -10.15 77.65 64.69
C LEU A 288 -9.40 77.32 63.39
N LEU A 289 -8.06 77.37 63.40
CA LEU A 289 -7.17 77.13 62.25
C LEU A 289 -6.59 75.72 62.26
#